data_AF-G3Y480-F1
#
_entry.id   AF-G3Y480-F1
#
_cell.length_a   1.000
_cell.length_b   1.000
_cell.length_c   1.000
_cell.angle_alpha   90.00
_cell.angle_beta   90.00
_cell.angle_gamma   90.00
#
_symmetry.space_group_name_H-M   'P 1'
#
loop_
_entity.id
_entity.type
_entity.pdbx_description
1 polymer ?
#
loop_
_entity_poly.entity_id
_entity_poly.type
_entity_poly.pdbx_seq_one_letter_code
_entity_poly.pdbx_strand_id
1 'polypeptide(L)' 'MLGELPGEVLQCVADCLNTAKDRNNLAKTSRRLYRCTNPLLYQWDMYYRMGYAIKWAAENERETTARLSL' A
#
# COMPACT_ATOMS: atom_id res chain seq x y z
N MET A 1 17.35 3.24 12.17
CA MET A 1 16.97 3.48 10.76
C MET A 1 15.45 3.38 10.59
N LEU A 2 14.85 3.94 9.52
CA LEU A 2 13.39 3.96 9.32
C LEU A 2 12.74 2.57 9.50
N GLY A 3 13.39 1.51 9.03
CA GLY A 3 12.92 0.13 9.17
C GLY A 3 12.99 -0.46 10.59
N GLU A 4 13.40 0.28 11.61
CA GLU A 4 13.39 -0.18 13.01
C GLU A 4 12.20 0.37 13.80
N LEU A 5 11.52 1.38 13.26
CA LEU A 5 10.40 2.06 13.92
C LEU A 5 9.19 1.13 14.11
N PRO A 6 8.39 1.34 15.18
CA PRO A 6 7.13 0.63 15.38
C PRO A 6 6.21 0.73 14.14
N GLY A 7 5.37 -0.28 13.93
CA GLY A 7 4.50 -0.36 12.75
C GLY A 7 3.55 0.83 12.64
N GLU A 8 3.05 1.30 13.77
CA GLU A 8 2.18 2.46 13.91
C GLU A 8 2.87 3.74 13.45
N VAL A 9 4.16 3.89 13.77
CA VAL A 9 4.97 5.04 13.31
C VAL A 9 5.21 4.96 11.80
N LEU A 10 5.47 3.76 11.27
CA LEU A 10 5.59 3.53 9.83
C LEU A 10 4.29 3.85 9.08
N GLN A 11 3.14 3.55 9.71
CA GLN A 11 1.82 3.90 9.19
C GLN A 11 1.61 5.42 9.17
N CYS A 12 1.92 6.14 10.25
CA CYS A 12 1.87 7.60 10.28
C CYS A 12 2.74 8.23 9.17
N VAL A 13 3.93 7.68 8.93
CA VAL A 13 4.81 8.13 7.83
C VAL A 13 4.16 7.90 6.47
N ALA A 14 3.55 6.73 6.26
CA ALA A 14 2.83 6.43 5.02
C ALA A 14 1.61 7.34 4.81
N ASP A 15 0.93 7.73 5.89
CA ASP A 15 -0.25 8.60 5.84
C ASP A 15 0.07 10.05 5.45
N CYS A 16 1.27 10.52 5.73
CA CYS A 16 1.78 11.81 5.25
C CYS A 16 2.05 11.84 3.73
N LEU A 17 1.96 10.71 3.02
CA LEU A 17 2.20 10.65 1.58
C LEU A 17 0.90 10.86 0.80
N ASN A 18 0.87 11.92 -0.01
CA ASN A 18 -0.34 12.37 -0.71
C ASN A 18 -0.66 11.58 -1.98
N THR A 19 0.27 10.77 -2.48
CA THR A 19 0.07 10.02 -3.72
C THR A 19 0.24 8.51 -3.52
N ALA A 20 -0.55 7.73 -4.25
CA ALA A 20 -0.37 6.28 -4.33
C ALA A 20 1.04 5.89 -4.82
N LYS A 21 1.64 6.72 -5.68
CA LYS A 21 3.01 6.52 -6.20
C LYS A 21 4.03 6.58 -5.07
N ASP A 22 3.96 7.59 -4.20
CA ASP A 22 4.91 7.74 -3.10
C ASP A 22 4.74 6.65 -2.04
N ARG A 23 3.50 6.28 -1.73
CA ARG A 23 3.20 5.15 -0.84
C ARG A 23 3.78 3.83 -1.38
N ASN A 24 3.60 3.56 -2.67
CA ASN A 24 4.18 2.40 -3.33
C ASN A 24 5.72 2.44 -3.34
N ASN A 25 6.32 3.60 -3.58
CA ASN A 25 7.78 3.77 -3.51
C ASN A 25 8.30 3.45 -2.11
N LEU A 26 7.65 3.96 -1.06
CA LEU A 26 7.99 3.66 0.34
C LEU A 26 7.92 2.16 0.62
N ALA A 27 6.83 1.49 0.23
CA ALA A 27 6.66 0.06 0.42
C ALA A 27 7.77 -0.76 -0.26
N LYS A 28 8.26 -0.33 -1.42
CA LYS A 28 9.31 -1.02 -2.18
C LYS A 28 10.72 -0.89 -1.63
N THR A 29 10.97 0.02 -0.68
CA THR A 29 12.32 0.27 -0.16
C THR A 29 12.88 -0.87 0.70
N SER A 30 12.03 -1.62 1.43
CA SER A 30 12.47 -2.76 2.24
C SER A 30 11.35 -3.76 2.49
N ARG A 31 11.70 -5.01 2.82
CA ARG A 31 10.71 -6.06 3.15
C ARG A 31 9.83 -5.70 4.35
N ARG A 32 10.39 -5.03 5.38
CA ARG A 32 9.62 -4.61 6.56
C ARG A 32 8.65 -3.50 6.20
N LEU A 33 9.13 -2.48 5.46
CA LEU A 33 8.27 -1.40 4.98
C LEU A 33 7.16 -1.94 4.08
N TYR A 34 7.47 -2.84 3.16
CA TYR A 34 6.46 -3.52 2.36
C TYR A 34 5.37 -4.17 3.22
N ARG A 35 5.74 -4.97 4.22
CA ARG A 35 4.76 -5.65 5.09
C ARG A 35 3.88 -4.66 5.88
N CYS A 36 4.46 -3.57 6.36
CA CYS A 36 3.74 -2.60 7.19
C CYS A 36 2.89 -1.61 6.37
N THR A 37 3.35 -1.17 5.20
CA THR A 37 2.74 -0.05 4.48
C THR A 37 2.04 -0.44 3.18
N ASN A 38 2.34 -1.60 2.60
CA ASN A 38 1.65 -2.06 1.39
C ASN A 38 0.14 -2.29 1.61
N PRO A 39 -0.35 -2.82 2.74
CA PRO A 39 -1.79 -2.89 3.00
C PRO A 39 -2.47 -1.52 3.02
N LEU A 40 -1.78 -0.50 3.54
CA LEU A 40 -2.28 0.88 3.62
C LEU A 40 -2.48 1.51 2.24
N LEU A 41 -1.66 1.12 1.26
CA LEU A 41 -1.82 1.55 -0.13
C LEU A 41 -3.17 1.10 -0.68
N TYR A 42 -3.57 -0.14 -0.43
CA TYR A 42 -4.84 -0.69 -0.94
C TYR A 42 -6.04 -0.19 -0.15
N GLN A 43 -5.91 0.00 1.17
CA GLN A 43 -6.93 0.69 1.97
C GLN A 43 -7.18 2.10 1.43
N TRP A 44 -6.12 2.87 1.17
CA TRP A 44 -6.24 4.20 0.58
C TRP A 44 -6.90 4.15 -0.81
N ASP A 45 -6.55 3.18 -1.66
CA ASP A 45 -7.20 3.01 -2.97
C ASP A 45 -8.70 2.67 -2.86
N MET A 46 -9.10 1.86 -1.86
CA MET A 46 -10.52 1.61 -1.57
C MET A 46 -11.26 2.90 -1.19
N TYR A 47 -10.71 3.68 -0.26
CA TYR A 47 -11.38 4.88 0.24
C TYR A 47 -11.39 6.04 -0.78
N TYR A 48 -10.29 6.26 -1.50
CA TYR A 48 -10.11 7.46 -2.31
C TYR A 48 -10.21 7.21 -3.83
N ARG A 49 -10.10 5.97 -4.28
CA ARG A 49 -10.16 5.59 -5.70
C ARG A 49 -11.25 4.58 -6.03
N MET A 50 -12.19 4.37 -5.10
CA MET A 50 -13.33 3.46 -5.27
C MET A 50 -12.89 2.04 -5.64
N GLY A 51 -11.78 1.59 -5.06
CA GLY A 51 -11.21 0.28 -5.32
C GLY A 51 -10.76 0.08 -6.76
N TYR A 52 -10.04 1.05 -7.31
CA TYR A 52 -9.46 0.94 -8.63
C TYR A 52 -8.51 -0.28 -8.74
N ALA A 53 -7.70 -0.54 -7.71
CA ALA A 53 -6.71 -1.60 -7.72
C ALA A 53 -7.33 -3.00 -7.84
N ILE A 54 -8.42 -3.26 -7.11
CA ILE A 54 -9.11 -4.55 -7.19
C ILE A 54 -9.84 -4.72 -8.53
N LYS A 55 -10.47 -3.65 -9.06
CA LYS A 55 -11.14 -3.67 -10.37
C LYS A 55 -10.14 -3.95 -11.48
N TRP A 56 -9.05 -3.19 -11.52
CA TRP A 56 -7.98 -3.41 -12.49
C TRP A 56 -7.39 -4.82 -12.38
N ALA A 57 -7.19 -5.33 -11.15
CA ALA A 57 -6.68 -6.68 -10.93
C ALA A 57 -7.64 -7.75 -11.44
N ALA A 58 -8.95 -7.58 -11.27
CA ALA A 58 -9.97 -8.48 -11.79
C ALA A 58 -10.02 -8.46 -13.33
N GLU A 59 -9.96 -7.27 -13.94
CA GLU A 59 -9.97 -7.08 -15.40
C GLU A 59 -8.73 -7.65 -16.10
N ASN A 60 -7.59 -7.74 -15.40
CA ASN A 60 -6.30 -8.12 -15.96
C ASN A 60 -5.76 -9.45 -15.40
N GLU A 61 -6.59 -10.25 -14.74
CA GLU A 61 -6.23 -11.56 -14.17
C GLU A 61 -5.01 -11.52 -13.23
N ARG A 62 -4.90 -10.46 -12.42
CA ARG A 62 -3.78 -10.27 -11.49
C ARG A 62 -4.13 -10.75 -10.10
N GLU A 63 -4.14 -12.07 -9.90
CA GLU A 63 -4.52 -12.72 -8.63
C GLU A 63 -3.78 -12.12 -7.41
N THR A 64 -2.46 -11.95 -7.50
CA THR A 64 -1.65 -11.40 -6.38
C THR A 64 -2.12 -10.01 -5.98
N THR A 65 -2.40 -9.14 -6.95
CA THR A 65 -2.88 -7.77 -6.68
C THR A 65 -4.30 -7.80 -6.15
N ALA A 66 -5.17 -8.66 -6.70
CA ALA A 66 -6.54 -8.82 -6.21
C ALA A 66 -6.53 -9.25 -4.73
N ARG A 67 -5.72 -10.24 -4.37
CA ARG A 67 -5.57 -10.72 -2.98
C ARG A 67 -5.02 -9.67 -2.02
N LEU A 68 -4.14 -8.80 -2.49
CA LEU A 68 -3.62 -7.69 -1.67
C LEU A 68 -4.61 -6.53 -1.54
N SER A 69 -5.58 -6.45 -2.45
CA SER A 69 -6.58 -5.38 -2.51
C SER A 69 -7.91 -5.73 -1.83
N LEU A 70 -8.04 -6.95 -1.28
CA LEU A 70 -9.17 -7.41 -0.46
C LEU A 70 -8.95 -7.00 1.01
#